data_AF-A0A7C3QML0-F1
#
_entry.id   AF-A0A7C3QML0-F1
#
_cell.length_a   1.000
_cell.length_b   1.000
_cell.length_c   1.000
_cell.angle_alpha   90.00
_cell.angle_beta   90.00
_cell.angle_gamma   90.00
#
_symmetry.space_group_name_H-M   'P 1'
#
loop_
_entity.id
_entity.type
_entity.pdbx_description
1 polymer ?
#
loop_
_entity_poly.entity_id
_entity_poly.type
_entity_poly.pdbx_seq_one_letter_code
_entity_poly.pdbx_strand_id
1 'polypeptide(L)'
;MESLLVQNPWLGMVLWTLIYISDYVMTIASARKYRSNPHISIEGSYELTPQFEKDVDALRPVSKRHILMLVLTNLLLIVFWLLFSLLDYRKGFAFVLGMLLLLEVGVHLRHFRTYHMLSLHEARGGLDGTLHYRRWLLFNVSAFEFFCLAMLFLLTALLTCSLFFAGGALACQSLAINHYRKYRALYSQALHTEETQDP
;
A
#
# COMPACT_ATOMS: atom_id res chain seq x y z
N MET A 1 -3.69 9.20 21.84
CA MET A 1 -4.04 9.33 20.40
C MET A 1 -5.29 8.50 20.08
N GLU A 2 -5.32 7.20 20.39
CA GLU A 2 -6.48 6.33 20.14
C GLU A 2 -7.79 6.87 20.76
N SER A 3 -7.76 7.29 22.03
CA SER A 3 -8.91 7.90 22.70
C SER A 3 -9.46 9.13 21.99
N LEU A 4 -8.59 9.99 21.46
CA LEU A 4 -8.96 11.19 20.73
C LEU A 4 -9.71 10.85 19.44
N LEU A 5 -9.20 9.88 18.66
CA LEU A 5 -9.80 9.43 17.39
C LEU A 5 -11.14 8.72 17.60
N VAL A 6 -11.27 7.97 18.70
CA VAL A 6 -12.51 7.28 19.05
C VAL A 6 -13.59 8.24 19.55
N GLN A 7 -13.21 9.28 20.31
CA GLN A 7 -14.15 10.30 20.78
C GLN A 7 -14.55 11.27 19.66
N ASN A 8 -13.66 11.51 18.70
CA ASN A 8 -13.86 12.44 17.59
C ASN A 8 -13.68 11.69 16.25
N PRO A 9 -14.68 10.90 15.81
CA PRO A 9 -14.55 10.05 14.61
C PRO A 9 -14.25 10.83 13.34
N TRP A 10 -14.72 12.09 13.28
CA TRP A 10 -14.45 12.99 12.15
C TRP A 10 -12.95 13.28 11.99
N LEU A 11 -12.16 13.32 13.09
CA LEU A 11 -10.70 13.46 12.99
C LEU A 11 -10.08 12.24 12.30
N GLY A 12 -10.56 11.04 12.61
CA GLY A 12 -10.13 9.81 11.94
C GLY A 12 -10.45 9.81 10.45
N MET A 13 -11.64 10.30 10.08
CA MET A 13 -12.08 10.41 8.67
C MET A 13 -11.29 11.48 7.89
N VAL A 14 -11.04 12.63 8.50
CA VAL A 14 -10.19 13.68 7.90
C VAL A 14 -8.78 13.15 7.69
N LEU A 15 -8.20 12.51 8.70
CA LEU A 15 -6.86 11.93 8.60
C LEU A 15 -6.79 10.84 7.53
N TRP A 16 -7.77 9.92 7.52
CA TRP A 16 -7.90 8.90 6.47
C TRP A 16 -7.97 9.53 5.09
N THR A 17 -8.82 10.55 4.91
CA THR A 17 -9.01 11.23 3.63
C THR A 17 -7.72 11.87 3.13
N LEU A 18 -6.98 12.57 4.00
CA LEU A 18 -5.71 13.19 3.65
C LEU A 18 -4.68 12.16 3.22
N ILE A 19 -4.53 11.08 4.00
CA ILE A 19 -3.58 10.00 3.74
C ILE A 19 -3.93 9.25 2.45
N TYR A 20 -5.20 8.94 2.24
CA TYR A 20 -5.66 8.25 1.04
C TYR A 20 -5.43 9.09 -0.23
N ILE A 21 -5.65 10.40 -0.17
CA ILE A 21 -5.34 11.30 -1.30
C ILE A 21 -3.81 11.36 -1.53
N SER A 22 -3.00 11.45 -0.46
CA SER A 22 -1.55 11.53 -0.62
C SER A 22 -0.96 10.25 -1.22
N ASP A 23 -1.51 9.08 -0.93
CA ASP A 23 -1.14 7.81 -1.58
C ASP A 23 -1.20 7.93 -3.11
N TYR A 24 -2.32 8.38 -3.64
CA TYR A 24 -2.49 8.53 -5.09
C TYR A 24 -1.58 9.60 -5.69
N VAL A 25 -1.42 10.73 -5.01
CA VAL A 25 -0.50 11.79 -5.45
C VAL A 25 0.94 11.27 -5.53
N MET A 26 1.39 10.54 -4.51
CA MET A 26 2.73 9.95 -4.47
C MET A 26 2.92 8.85 -5.52
N THR A 27 1.88 8.06 -5.77
CA THR A 27 1.85 7.06 -6.84
C THR A 27 2.08 7.72 -8.21
N ILE A 28 1.31 8.76 -8.53
CA ILE A 28 1.47 9.50 -9.80
C ILE A 28 2.84 10.20 -9.88
N ALA A 29 3.31 10.81 -8.79
CA ALA A 29 4.62 11.45 -8.76
C ALA A 29 5.76 10.45 -9.04
N SER A 30 5.68 9.26 -8.43
CA SER A 30 6.66 8.19 -8.64
C SER A 30 6.57 7.60 -10.06
N ALA A 31 5.36 7.41 -10.58
CA ALA A 31 5.15 6.91 -11.95
C ALA A 31 5.70 7.88 -13.02
N ARG A 32 5.62 9.20 -12.79
CA ARG A 32 6.24 10.20 -13.68
C ARG A 32 7.75 10.04 -13.72
N LYS A 33 8.40 9.93 -12.56
CA LYS A 33 9.86 9.70 -12.46
C LYS A 33 10.29 8.37 -13.06
N TYR A 34 9.50 7.32 -12.84
CA TYR A 34 9.77 6.02 -13.45
C TYR A 34 9.76 6.14 -14.98
N ARG A 35 8.78 6.83 -15.57
CA ARG A 35 8.69 7.02 -17.03
C ARG A 35 9.79 7.88 -17.64
N SER A 36 10.31 8.84 -16.89
CA SER A 36 11.46 9.64 -17.35
C SER A 36 12.78 8.87 -17.25
N ASN A 37 12.82 7.71 -16.59
CA ASN A 37 14.05 6.96 -16.36
C ASN A 37 14.23 5.84 -17.41
N PRO A 38 15.16 5.99 -18.37
CA PRO A 38 15.38 4.97 -19.41
C PRO A 38 16.11 3.72 -18.88
N HIS A 39 16.71 3.80 -17.69
CA HIS A 39 17.53 2.72 -17.14
C HIS A 39 16.74 1.71 -16.33
N ILE A 40 15.47 1.97 -16.03
CA ILE A 40 14.63 1.09 -15.21
C ILE A 40 13.39 0.74 -15.99
N SER A 41 13.18 -0.56 -16.20
CA SER A 41 11.94 -1.09 -16.74
C SER A 41 11.36 -2.13 -15.80
N ILE A 42 10.04 -2.14 -15.67
CA ILE A 42 9.27 -3.10 -14.88
C ILE A 42 8.40 -3.87 -15.85
N GLU A 43 8.35 -5.18 -15.66
CA GLU A 43 7.46 -6.06 -16.39
C GLU A 43 5.98 -5.69 -16.14
N GLY A 44 5.28 -5.27 -17.20
CA GLY A 44 3.88 -4.85 -17.13
C GLY A 44 3.73 -3.39 -16.71
N SER A 45 3.01 -3.15 -15.60
CA SER A 45 2.75 -1.81 -15.07
C SER A 45 3.60 -1.53 -13.84
N TYR A 46 3.94 -0.26 -13.64
CA TYR A 46 4.53 0.24 -12.40
C TYR A 46 3.59 0.01 -11.20
N GLU A 47 2.27 0.11 -11.42
CA GLU A 47 1.27 -0.04 -10.37
C GLU A 47 1.00 -1.52 -10.05
N LEU A 48 1.09 -1.87 -8.77
CA LEU A 48 0.84 -3.25 -8.32
C LEU A 48 -0.66 -3.55 -8.15
N THR A 49 -1.49 -2.52 -8.04
CA THR A 49 -2.94 -2.62 -7.84
C THR A 49 -3.68 -2.60 -9.18
N PRO A 50 -4.24 -3.74 -9.66
CA PRO A 50 -4.83 -3.83 -11.00
C PRO A 50 -5.95 -2.84 -11.29
N GLN A 51 -6.65 -2.40 -10.23
CA GLN A 51 -7.78 -1.47 -10.32
C GLN A 51 -7.36 -0.07 -10.79
N PHE A 52 -6.10 0.32 -10.52
CA PHE A 52 -5.57 1.66 -10.80
C PHE A 52 -4.51 1.68 -11.91
N GLU A 53 -4.02 0.52 -12.39
CA GLU A 53 -3.01 0.40 -13.45
C GLU A 53 -3.28 1.35 -14.63
N LYS A 54 -4.48 1.28 -15.23
CA LYS A 54 -4.83 2.12 -16.39
C LYS A 54 -4.76 3.62 -16.11
N ASP A 55 -5.10 4.05 -14.89
CA ASP A 55 -5.08 5.47 -14.55
C ASP A 55 -3.65 5.95 -14.25
N VAL A 56 -2.85 5.12 -13.59
CA VAL A 56 -1.43 5.39 -13.30
C VAL A 56 -0.60 5.36 -14.58
N ASP A 57 -0.83 4.38 -15.46
CA ASP A 57 -0.22 4.31 -16.79
C ASP A 57 -0.71 5.42 -17.73
N ALA A 58 -1.83 6.06 -17.46
CA ALA A 58 -2.22 7.27 -18.17
C ALA A 58 -1.70 8.55 -17.50
N LEU A 59 -0.95 8.44 -16.37
CA LEU A 59 -0.51 9.56 -15.52
C LEU A 59 -1.64 10.54 -15.17
N ARG A 60 -2.86 10.02 -15.00
CA ARG A 60 -4.03 10.86 -14.72
C ARG A 60 -3.87 11.50 -13.35
N PRO A 61 -3.95 12.84 -13.24
CA PRO A 61 -3.83 13.50 -11.94
C PRO A 61 -5.03 13.21 -11.03
N VAL A 62 -6.16 12.80 -11.61
CA VAL A 62 -7.40 12.47 -10.88
C VAL A 62 -7.99 11.19 -11.45
N SER A 63 -8.15 10.17 -10.61
CA SER A 63 -8.89 8.94 -10.96
C SER A 63 -10.30 8.96 -10.37
N LYS A 64 -11.30 8.79 -11.23
CA LYS A 64 -12.71 8.63 -10.81
C LYS A 64 -12.88 7.41 -9.89
N ARG A 65 -12.10 6.35 -10.12
CA ARG A 65 -12.11 5.14 -9.29
C ARG A 65 -11.56 5.43 -7.91
N HIS A 66 -10.46 6.18 -7.83
CA HIS A 66 -9.86 6.56 -6.56
C HIS A 66 -10.82 7.45 -5.74
N ILE A 67 -11.45 8.44 -6.37
CA ILE A 67 -12.49 9.26 -5.70
C ILE A 67 -13.67 8.40 -5.22
N LEU A 68 -14.15 7.47 -6.05
CA LEU A 68 -15.24 6.57 -5.65
C LEU A 68 -14.85 5.74 -4.43
N MET A 69 -13.64 5.16 -4.42
CA MET A 69 -13.15 4.37 -3.28
C MET A 69 -12.95 5.23 -2.03
N LEU A 70 -12.49 6.47 -2.16
CA LEU A 70 -12.40 7.43 -1.05
C LEU A 70 -13.78 7.70 -0.42
N VAL A 71 -14.79 7.94 -1.26
CA VAL A 71 -16.17 8.17 -0.78
C VAL A 71 -16.71 6.92 -0.10
N LEU A 72 -16.57 5.74 -0.73
CA LEU A 72 -17.06 4.48 -0.18
C LEU A 72 -16.38 4.12 1.15
N THR A 73 -15.07 4.32 1.27
CA THR A 73 -14.35 4.02 2.52
C THR A 73 -14.72 4.99 3.64
N ASN A 74 -14.93 6.28 3.35
CA ASN A 74 -15.45 7.23 4.34
C ASN A 74 -16.88 6.90 4.79
N LEU A 75 -17.77 6.53 3.86
CA LEU A 75 -19.11 6.07 4.19
C LEU A 75 -19.06 4.82 5.06
N LEU A 76 -18.19 3.87 4.74
CA LEU A 76 -18.00 2.66 5.54
C LEU A 76 -17.47 2.98 6.95
N LEU A 77 -16.57 3.95 7.10
CA LEU A 77 -16.11 4.43 8.40
C LEU A 77 -17.25 5.04 9.23
N ILE A 78 -18.15 5.79 8.61
CA ILE A 78 -19.35 6.31 9.28
C ILE A 78 -20.23 5.16 9.77
N VAL A 79 -20.50 4.17 8.91
CA VAL A 79 -21.29 2.98 9.26
C VAL A 79 -20.66 2.22 10.42
N PHE A 80 -19.35 1.95 10.38
CA PHE A 80 -18.66 1.27 11.48
C PHE A 80 -18.70 2.09 12.77
N TRP A 81 -18.50 3.40 12.70
CA TRP A 81 -18.59 4.25 13.88
C TRP A 81 -19.97 4.19 14.52
N LEU A 82 -21.04 4.30 13.72
CA LEU A 82 -22.42 4.18 14.21
C LEU A 82 -22.67 2.80 14.82
N LEU A 83 -22.28 1.72 14.13
CA LEU A 83 -22.45 0.35 14.60
C LEU A 83 -21.75 0.11 15.95
N PHE A 84 -20.47 0.49 16.06
CA PHE A 84 -19.72 0.30 17.32
C PHE A 84 -20.18 1.23 18.44
N SER A 85 -20.76 2.38 18.12
CA SER A 85 -21.40 3.25 19.11
C SER A 85 -22.70 2.65 19.64
N LEU A 86 -23.51 2.02 18.77
CA LEU A 86 -24.75 1.34 19.16
C LEU A 86 -24.49 0.10 20.03
N LEU A 87 -23.37 -0.58 19.81
CA LEU A 87 -22.96 -1.77 20.57
C LEU A 87 -22.15 -1.46 21.85
N ASP A 88 -21.97 -0.17 22.19
CA ASP A 88 -21.08 0.31 23.26
C ASP A 88 -19.65 -0.27 23.20
N TYR A 89 -19.19 -0.61 21.99
CA TYR A 89 -17.88 -1.22 21.75
C TYR A 89 -16.98 -0.31 20.91
N ARG A 90 -16.72 0.89 21.45
CA ARG A 90 -15.97 1.94 20.73
C ARG A 90 -14.54 1.53 20.34
N LYS A 91 -13.93 0.57 21.04
CA LYS A 91 -12.61 0.02 20.69
C LYS A 91 -12.63 -0.73 19.34
N GLY A 92 -13.79 -1.24 18.90
CA GLY A 92 -13.94 -1.82 17.57
C GLY A 92 -13.72 -0.81 16.44
N PHE A 93 -14.13 0.45 16.64
CA PHE A 93 -13.86 1.50 15.67
C PHE A 93 -12.36 1.83 15.58
N ALA A 94 -11.66 1.83 16.72
CA ALA A 94 -10.21 2.02 16.75
C ALA A 94 -9.49 0.92 15.96
N PHE A 95 -9.93 -0.33 16.07
CA PHE A 95 -9.41 -1.45 15.28
C PHE A 95 -9.53 -1.19 13.78
N VAL A 96 -10.73 -0.84 13.28
CA VAL A 96 -10.96 -0.55 11.85
C VAL A 96 -10.13 0.63 11.38
N LEU A 97 -10.08 1.72 12.16
CA LEU A 97 -9.28 2.88 11.81
C LEU A 97 -7.79 2.54 11.76
N GLY A 98 -7.31 1.71 12.68
CA GLY A 98 -5.95 1.19 12.70
C GLY A 98 -5.62 0.34 11.47
N MET A 99 -6.54 -0.52 11.03
CA MET A 99 -6.39 -1.28 9.78
C MET A 99 -6.11 -0.36 8.59
N LEU A 100 -6.86 0.74 8.47
CA LEU A 100 -6.74 1.66 7.34
C LEU A 100 -5.47 2.52 7.46
N LEU A 101 -5.31 3.24 8.57
CA LEU A 101 -4.24 4.22 8.72
C LEU A 101 -2.85 3.57 8.74
N LEU A 102 -2.68 2.45 9.46
CA LEU A 102 -1.36 1.82 9.56
C LEU A 102 -0.98 1.02 8.30
N LEU A 103 -1.96 0.51 7.55
CA LEU A 103 -1.70 -0.03 6.22
C LEU A 103 -1.14 1.06 5.30
N GLU A 104 -1.78 2.23 5.30
CA GLU A 104 -1.33 3.37 4.49
C GLU A 104 0.05 3.89 4.91
N VAL A 105 0.41 3.83 6.19
CA VAL A 105 1.80 4.13 6.62
C VAL A 105 2.79 3.24 5.87
N GLY A 106 2.53 1.93 5.76
CA GLY A 106 3.37 1.02 4.99
C GLY A 106 3.41 1.33 3.50
N VAL A 107 2.27 1.71 2.93
CA VAL A 107 2.17 2.15 1.53
C VAL A 107 3.01 3.41 1.29
N HIS A 108 2.89 4.43 2.15
CA HIS A 108 3.64 5.67 2.06
C HIS A 108 5.15 5.48 2.21
N LEU A 109 5.60 4.64 3.15
CA LEU A 109 7.02 4.31 3.30
C LEU A 109 7.61 3.72 2.01
N ARG A 110 6.86 2.84 1.34
CA ARG A 110 7.25 2.30 0.03
C ARG A 110 7.29 3.39 -1.04
N HIS A 111 6.30 4.28 -1.10
CA HIS A 111 6.35 5.41 -2.04
C HIS A 111 7.54 6.33 -1.79
N PHE A 112 7.82 6.70 -0.54
CA PHE A 112 8.97 7.54 -0.20
C PHE A 112 10.28 6.89 -0.65
N ARG A 113 10.46 5.60 -0.33
CA ARG A 113 11.66 4.87 -0.75
C ARG A 113 11.78 4.80 -2.27
N THR A 114 10.72 4.42 -2.97
CA THR A 114 10.76 4.30 -4.44
C THR A 114 11.03 5.65 -5.10
N TYR A 115 10.33 6.71 -4.65
CA TYR A 115 10.54 8.06 -5.15
C TYR A 115 11.97 8.55 -4.90
N HIS A 116 12.51 8.28 -3.71
CA HIS A 116 13.88 8.66 -3.35
C HIS A 116 14.90 7.92 -4.20
N MET A 117 14.77 6.60 -4.36
CA MET A 117 15.64 5.78 -5.21
C MET A 117 15.64 6.27 -6.66
N LEU A 118 14.45 6.50 -7.24
CA LEU A 118 14.32 7.04 -8.60
C LEU A 118 14.99 8.41 -8.74
N SER A 119 14.84 9.28 -7.72
CA SER A 119 15.46 10.60 -7.72
C SER A 119 16.99 10.55 -7.62
N LEU A 120 17.54 9.60 -6.86
CA LEU A 120 18.99 9.41 -6.77
C LEU A 120 19.60 8.91 -8.09
N HIS A 121 18.91 8.01 -8.79
CA HIS A 121 19.35 7.52 -10.09
C HIS A 121 19.39 8.63 -11.13
N GLU A 122 18.37 9.50 -11.17
CA GLU A 122 18.34 10.66 -12.09
C GLU A 122 19.47 11.66 -11.81
N ALA A 123 19.74 11.97 -10.54
CA ALA A 123 20.60 13.09 -10.18
C ALA A 123 22.11 12.79 -10.16
N ARG A 124 22.50 11.53 -9.93
CA ARG A 124 23.90 11.19 -9.59
C ARG A 124 24.54 10.14 -10.47
N GLY A 125 23.88 9.71 -11.55
CA GLY A 125 24.38 8.61 -12.38
C GLY A 125 24.60 7.34 -11.55
N GLY A 126 23.78 7.11 -10.52
CA GLY A 126 23.96 5.99 -9.58
C GLY A 126 23.63 4.61 -10.18
N LEU A 127 23.41 4.53 -11.49
CA LEU A 127 23.01 3.33 -12.19
C LEU A 127 23.67 3.30 -13.56
N ASP A 128 24.58 2.34 -13.74
CA ASP A 128 25.15 2.02 -15.04
C ASP A 128 24.38 0.85 -15.67
N GLY A 129 24.05 0.97 -16.96
CA GLY A 129 23.28 -0.03 -17.70
C GLY A 129 21.76 0.09 -17.52
N THR A 130 21.05 -1.02 -17.71
CA THR A 130 19.58 -1.08 -17.63
C THR A 130 19.14 -2.20 -16.69
N LEU A 131 18.29 -1.89 -15.70
CA LEU A 131 17.63 -2.86 -14.84
C LEU A 131 16.24 -3.18 -15.39
N HIS A 132 15.95 -4.47 -15.52
CA HIS A 132 14.62 -4.98 -15.83
C HIS A 132 14.07 -5.76 -14.63
N TYR A 133 13.11 -5.17 -13.92
CA TYR A 133 12.47 -5.80 -12.78
C TYR A 133 11.33 -6.70 -13.24
N ARG A 134 11.47 -8.00 -12.94
CA ARG A 134 10.37 -8.96 -13.06
C ARG A 134 9.28 -8.66 -12.04
N ARG A 135 8.02 -8.83 -12.42
CA ARG A 135 6.87 -8.45 -11.59
C ARG A 135 6.76 -9.30 -10.31
N TRP A 136 7.14 -10.58 -10.38
CA TRP A 136 7.13 -11.47 -9.22
C TRP A 136 8.06 -10.97 -8.10
N LEU A 137 9.19 -10.36 -8.45
CA LEU A 137 10.17 -9.86 -7.48
C LEU A 137 9.59 -8.69 -6.69
N LEU A 138 8.88 -7.77 -7.37
CA LEU A 138 8.21 -6.64 -6.73
C LEU A 138 7.15 -7.10 -5.71
N PHE A 139 6.37 -8.13 -6.05
CA PHE A 139 5.41 -8.72 -5.12
C PHE A 139 6.09 -9.41 -3.93
N ASN A 140 7.23 -10.10 -4.14
CA ASN A 140 7.97 -10.74 -3.05
C ASN A 140 8.53 -9.71 -2.06
N VAL A 141 9.20 -8.67 -2.57
CA VAL A 141 9.74 -7.57 -1.76
C VAL A 141 8.62 -6.86 -0.99
N SER A 142 7.50 -6.55 -1.66
CA SER A 142 6.36 -5.94 -0.99
C SER A 142 5.70 -6.84 0.05
N ALA A 143 5.61 -8.16 -0.19
CA ALA A 143 5.09 -9.11 0.78
C ALA A 143 5.93 -9.13 2.06
N PHE A 144 7.27 -9.15 1.90
CA PHE A 144 8.20 -9.13 3.02
C PHE A 144 8.09 -7.83 3.83
N GLU A 145 8.01 -6.67 3.18
CA GLU A 145 7.84 -5.37 3.85
C GLU A 145 6.58 -5.31 4.71
N PHE A 146 5.44 -5.71 4.14
CA PHE A 146 4.19 -5.71 4.88
C PHE A 146 4.17 -6.76 5.99
N PHE A 147 4.89 -7.88 5.83
CA PHE A 147 5.09 -8.84 6.91
C PHE A 147 5.90 -8.24 8.06
N CYS A 148 7.02 -7.56 7.78
CA CYS A 148 7.81 -6.87 8.81
C CYS A 148 6.99 -5.81 9.55
N LEU A 149 6.20 -5.00 8.82
CA LEU A 149 5.29 -4.02 9.43
C LEU A 149 4.20 -4.69 10.26
N ALA A 150 3.64 -5.82 9.80
CA ALA A 150 2.66 -6.57 10.56
C ALA A 150 3.24 -7.06 11.90
N MET A 151 4.46 -7.59 11.89
CA MET A 151 5.16 -8.03 13.10
C MET A 151 5.46 -6.87 14.06
N LEU A 152 5.90 -5.72 13.52
CA LEU A 152 6.14 -4.51 14.32
C LEU A 152 4.85 -4.00 14.98
N PHE A 153 3.76 -3.91 14.21
CA PHE A 153 2.47 -3.47 14.75
C PHE A 153 1.88 -4.49 15.72
N LEU A 154 2.06 -5.79 15.48
CA LEU A 154 1.64 -6.84 16.42
C LEU A 154 2.39 -6.73 17.75
N LEU A 155 3.72 -6.59 17.70
CA LEU A 155 4.53 -6.38 18.92
C LEU A 155 4.06 -5.12 19.67
N THR A 156 3.83 -4.03 18.95
CA THR A 156 3.33 -2.78 19.54
C THR A 156 1.94 -2.96 20.15
N ALA A 157 1.03 -3.69 19.47
CA ALA A 157 -0.30 -4.01 19.97
C ALA A 157 -0.25 -4.82 21.26
N LEU A 158 0.65 -5.81 21.35
CA LEU A 158 0.84 -6.62 22.56
C LEU A 158 1.40 -5.81 23.73
N LEU A 159 2.39 -4.93 23.47
CA LEU A 159 3.00 -4.10 24.51
C LEU A 159 2.06 -2.99 25.02
N THR A 160 1.17 -2.50 24.16
CA THR A 160 0.27 -1.37 24.48
C THR A 160 -1.17 -1.79 24.75
N CYS A 161 -1.51 -3.07 24.56
CA CYS A 161 -2.88 -3.59 24.56
C CYS A 161 -3.84 -2.78 23.66
N SER A 162 -3.34 -2.27 22.53
CA SER A 162 -4.09 -1.37 21.63
C SER A 162 -4.71 -2.13 20.46
N LEU A 163 -6.04 -2.05 20.33
CA LEU A 163 -6.75 -2.63 19.18
C LEU A 163 -6.45 -1.89 17.88
N PHE A 164 -6.10 -0.60 17.96
CA PHE A 164 -5.68 0.17 16.79
C PHE A 164 -4.45 -0.48 16.11
N PHE A 165 -3.41 -0.78 16.89
CA PHE A 165 -2.22 -1.46 16.35
C PHE A 165 -2.52 -2.90 15.92
N ALA A 166 -3.40 -3.61 16.63
CA ALA A 166 -3.83 -4.95 16.22
C ALA A 166 -4.53 -4.93 14.85
N GLY A 167 -5.35 -3.90 14.58
CA GLY A 167 -5.96 -3.68 13.27
C GLY A 167 -4.91 -3.46 12.18
N GLY A 168 -3.94 -2.57 12.43
CA GLY A 168 -2.83 -2.35 11.50
C GLY A 168 -2.03 -3.61 11.21
N ALA A 169 -1.73 -4.41 12.24
CA ALA A 169 -1.05 -5.69 12.09
C ALA A 169 -1.84 -6.65 11.18
N LEU A 170 -3.15 -6.80 11.41
CA LEU A 170 -4.01 -7.66 10.59
C LEU A 170 -4.08 -7.20 9.13
N ALA A 171 -4.22 -5.89 8.90
CA ALA A 171 -4.29 -5.34 7.55
C ALA A 171 -2.98 -5.56 6.77
N CYS A 172 -1.84 -5.24 7.39
CA CYS A 172 -0.51 -5.48 6.80
C CYS A 172 -0.28 -6.98 6.54
N GLN A 173 -0.62 -7.85 7.49
CA GLN A 173 -0.47 -9.30 7.32
C GLN A 173 -1.33 -9.83 6.16
N SER A 174 -2.57 -9.34 6.05
CA SER A 174 -3.48 -9.72 4.98
C SER A 174 -2.94 -9.31 3.60
N LEU A 175 -2.41 -8.09 3.49
CA LEU A 175 -1.78 -7.62 2.26
C LEU A 175 -0.50 -8.40 1.94
N ALA A 176 0.34 -8.68 2.94
CA ALA A 176 1.54 -9.50 2.79
C ALA A 176 1.23 -10.88 2.21
N ILE A 177 0.21 -11.57 2.74
CA ILE A 177 -0.24 -12.87 2.25
C ILE A 177 -0.75 -12.75 0.80
N ASN A 178 -1.52 -11.72 0.47
CA ASN A 178 -2.03 -11.51 -0.87
C ASN A 178 -0.87 -11.31 -1.87
N HIS A 179 0.10 -10.47 -1.53
CA HIS A 179 1.29 -10.24 -2.35
C HIS A 179 2.14 -11.50 -2.49
N TYR A 180 2.32 -12.28 -1.43
CA TYR A 180 3.04 -13.55 -1.49
C TYR A 180 2.34 -14.57 -2.40
N ARG A 181 1.01 -14.63 -2.37
CA ARG A 181 0.23 -15.49 -3.29
C ARG A 181 0.44 -15.08 -4.76
N LYS A 182 0.40 -13.77 -5.06
CA LYS A 182 0.68 -13.26 -6.41
C LYS A 182 2.12 -13.54 -6.86
N TYR A 183 3.09 -13.37 -5.95
CA TYR A 183 4.49 -13.75 -6.18
C TYR A 183 4.58 -15.21 -6.59
N ARG A 184 4.02 -16.15 -5.81
CA ARG A 184 4.11 -17.58 -6.12
C ARG A 184 3.50 -17.91 -7.48
N ALA A 185 2.34 -17.32 -7.81
CA ALA A 185 1.69 -17.55 -9.10
C ALA A 185 2.57 -17.10 -10.29
N LEU A 186 3.16 -15.90 -10.22
CA LEU A 186 4.00 -15.36 -11.28
C LEU A 186 5.37 -16.05 -11.37
N TYR A 187 5.95 -16.42 -10.22
CA TYR A 187 7.24 -17.10 -10.18
C TYR A 187 7.17 -18.50 -10.80
N SER A 188 6.11 -19.26 -10.52
CA SER A 188 5.88 -20.56 -11.16
C SER A 188 5.73 -20.45 -12.68
N GLN A 189 5.08 -19.40 -13.19
CA GLN A 189 4.97 -19.15 -14.63
C GLN A 189 6.32 -18.84 -15.28
N ALA A 190 7.18 -18.09 -14.58
CA ALA A 190 8.51 -17.75 -15.07
C ALA A 190 9.39 -19.00 -15.23
N LEU A 191 9.40 -19.90 -14.23
CA LEU A 191 10.18 -21.15 -14.28
C LEU A 191 9.80 -22.03 -15.48
N HIS A 192 8.50 -22.19 -15.76
CA HIS A 192 8.05 -22.97 -16.92
C HIS A 192 8.42 -22.34 -18.27
N THR A 193 8.57 -21.02 -18.32
CA THR A 193 8.97 -20.32 -19.55
C THR A 193 10.46 -20.50 -19.82
N GLU A 194 11.29 -20.58 -18.77
CA GLU A 194 12.74 -20.82 -18.91
C GLU A 194 13.03 -22.28 -19.31
N GLU A 195 12.33 -23.27 -18.72
CA GLU A 195 12.49 -24.70 -19.06
C GLU A 195 12.12 -25.04 -20.52
N THR A 196 11.26 -24.24 -21.15
CA THR A 196 10.85 -24.44 -22.55
C THR A 196 11.76 -23.72 -23.56
N GLN A 197 12.69 -22.89 -23.08
CA GLN A 197 13.61 -22.10 -23.89
C GLN A 197 15.06 -22.62 -23.89
N ASP A 198 15.38 -23.64 -23.10
CA ASP A 198 16.65 -24.37 -23.16
C ASP A 198 16.53 -25.59 -24.11
N PRO A 199 17.11 -25.55 -25.33
CA PRO A 199 17.13 -26.67 -26.28
C PRO A 199 18.15 -27.77 -25.92
#